data_AF-A2E569-F1
#
_entry.id   AF-A2E569-F1
#
_cell.length_a   1.000
_cell.length_b   1.000
_cell.length_c   1.000
_cell.angle_alpha   90.00
_cell.angle_beta   90.00
_cell.angle_gamma   90.00
#
_symmetry.space_group_name_H-M   'P 1'
#
loop_
_entity.id
_entity.type
_entity.pdbx_description
1 polymer ?
#
loop_
_entity_poly.entity_id
_entity_poly.type
_entity_poly.pdbx_seq_one_letter_code
_entity_poly.pdbx_strand_id
1 'polypeptide(L)'
;MLGIFICLASSALGKRMKLDDKDVIPNCPSISWEESETSFTEENINAGECRSISSYAYAVASESDFDVDLYHFNDLSKPFKTVTNPIFINNPGATHDADAGFLAAIRCHDKEKECKVQLILQYFPSWVSEIDGQNINNELYITSLKSGKIEKDVKVNNAGIGTSFLSRNTYKVVGEPKDKVKIIIIPDYETAANEVEVTGPATTVGGSEEQIKVTITYETTKEGDKLWFPEFAGWIPQRADAFRVEDLTNEASSNTPTPTASSNKLSGGAIAGIVIACVVVVGAIVGVLVWFFVCKGASAVAPEP
;
A
#
# COMPACT_ATOMS: atom_id res chain seq x y z
N MET A 1 31.91 50.35 -6.04
CA MET A 1 30.78 49.48 -6.43
C MET A 1 30.92 48.17 -5.67
N LEU A 2 30.28 48.05 -4.50
CA LEU A 2 30.21 46.82 -3.73
C LEU A 2 28.75 46.33 -3.85
N GLY A 3 28.53 45.31 -4.68
CA GLY A 3 27.21 44.70 -4.86
C GLY A 3 26.98 43.66 -3.76
N ILE A 4 26.11 43.98 -2.80
CA ILE A 4 25.64 43.03 -1.79
C ILE A 4 24.59 42.14 -2.47
N PHE A 5 24.95 40.88 -2.71
CA PHE A 5 24.00 39.83 -3.09
C PHE A 5 23.26 39.37 -1.83
N ILE A 6 22.01 39.79 -1.68
CA ILE A 6 21.09 39.26 -0.67
C ILE A 6 20.52 37.96 -1.23
N CYS A 7 21.01 36.82 -0.74
CA CYS A 7 20.33 35.53 -0.94
C CYS A 7 19.05 35.54 -0.11
N LEU A 8 17.91 35.78 -0.76
CA LEU A 8 16.59 35.47 -0.22
C LEU A 8 16.42 33.95 -0.24
N ALA A 9 16.90 33.28 0.81
CA ALA A 9 16.48 31.93 1.13
C ALA A 9 14.99 32.00 1.50
N SER A 10 14.13 31.69 0.52
CA SER A 10 12.72 31.43 0.77
C SER A 10 12.64 30.09 1.50
N SER A 11 12.79 30.10 2.82
CA SER A 11 12.43 28.95 3.63
C SER A 11 10.92 28.75 3.47
N ALA A 12 10.55 27.72 2.73
CA ALA A 12 9.22 27.13 2.81
C ALA A 12 9.06 26.62 4.26
N LEU A 13 8.65 27.51 5.16
CA LEU A 13 8.16 27.17 6.47
C LEU A 13 6.94 26.29 6.23
N GLY A 14 7.15 24.97 6.32
CA GLY A 14 6.07 24.00 6.28
C GLY A 14 5.01 24.45 7.28
N LYS A 15 3.79 24.68 6.79
CA LYS A 15 2.63 24.92 7.64
C LYS A 15 2.56 23.74 8.61
N ARG A 16 2.91 23.95 9.88
CA ARG A 16 2.68 22.94 10.92
C ARG A 16 1.17 22.81 11.08
N MET A 17 0.63 21.61 10.93
CA MET A 17 -0.77 21.34 11.24
C MET A 17 -1.05 21.70 12.70
N LYS A 18 -2.22 22.29 13.00
CA LYS A 18 -2.67 22.35 14.38
C LYS A 18 -3.28 21.00 14.74
N LEU A 19 -3.00 20.62 15.97
CA LEU A 19 -3.47 19.38 16.56
C LEU A 19 -4.83 19.67 17.19
N ASP A 20 -5.77 18.71 17.09
CA ASP A 20 -7.03 18.81 17.84
C ASP A 20 -6.71 18.63 19.33
N ASP A 21 -7.26 19.49 20.19
CA ASP A 21 -7.07 19.45 21.65
C ASP A 21 -7.74 18.21 22.29
N LYS A 22 -8.55 17.46 21.52
CA LYS A 22 -9.19 16.21 21.98
C LYS A 22 -8.36 15.00 21.56
N ASP A 23 -7.33 14.72 22.34
CA ASP A 23 -6.57 13.47 22.27
C ASP A 23 -7.51 12.27 22.46
N VAL A 24 -7.84 11.57 21.37
CA VAL A 24 -8.63 10.34 21.45
C VAL A 24 -7.79 9.21 22.05
N ILE A 25 -6.50 9.15 21.69
CA ILE A 25 -5.51 8.25 22.28
C ILE A 25 -4.68 9.05 23.30
N PRO A 26 -4.56 8.62 24.57
CA PRO A 26 -3.86 9.37 25.60
C PRO A 26 -2.41 9.73 25.20
N ASN A 27 -2.08 11.02 25.28
CA ASN A 27 -0.76 11.57 24.93
C ASN A 27 -0.35 11.32 23.46
N CYS A 28 -1.33 11.25 22.56
CA CYS A 28 -1.09 11.08 21.13
C CYS A 28 -1.97 12.05 20.34
N PRO A 29 -1.50 13.30 20.18
CA PRO A 29 -2.26 14.36 19.53
C PRO A 29 -2.77 13.98 18.15
N SER A 30 -4.00 14.39 17.86
CA SER A 30 -4.65 14.04 16.60
C SER A 30 -4.26 14.97 15.47
N ILE A 31 -3.99 14.36 14.31
CA ILE A 31 -3.83 15.06 13.04
C ILE A 31 -5.25 15.42 12.54
N SER A 32 -5.65 16.67 12.72
CA SER A 32 -6.97 17.17 12.33
C SER A 32 -7.11 17.26 10.81
N TRP A 33 -8.16 16.65 10.25
CA TRP A 33 -8.46 16.73 8.83
C TRP A 33 -8.97 18.11 8.39
N GLU A 34 -9.56 18.90 9.31
CA GLU A 34 -10.18 20.19 9.00
C GLU A 34 -9.17 21.24 8.54
N GLU A 35 -7.89 21.02 8.81
CA GLU A 35 -6.83 21.98 8.51
C GLU A 35 -5.94 21.58 7.34
N SER A 36 -6.03 20.34 6.87
CA SER A 36 -5.36 19.95 5.65
C SER A 36 -6.18 20.47 4.47
N GLU A 37 -5.86 21.68 3.98
CA GLU A 37 -6.38 22.21 2.70
C GLU A 37 -6.09 21.27 1.52
N THR A 38 -5.20 20.30 1.71
CA THR A 38 -4.72 19.35 0.70
C THR A 38 -4.86 17.92 1.19
N SER A 39 -5.19 17.00 0.28
CA SER A 39 -5.19 15.53 0.49
C SER A 39 -3.81 14.92 0.80
N PHE A 40 -2.80 15.76 1.03
CA PHE A 40 -1.39 15.44 1.20
C PHE A 40 -0.81 16.26 2.35
N THR A 41 -0.06 15.64 3.24
CA THR A 41 0.64 16.33 4.34
C THR A 41 1.96 15.61 4.63
N GLU A 42 3.02 16.38 4.92
CA GLU A 42 4.25 15.85 5.49
C GLU A 42 4.37 16.31 6.94
N GLU A 43 4.59 15.36 7.85
CA GLU A 43 4.68 15.61 9.28
C GLU A 43 6.00 15.10 9.85
N ASN A 44 6.56 15.88 10.77
CA ASN A 44 7.74 15.51 11.54
C ASN A 44 7.29 14.98 12.90
N ILE A 45 7.66 13.74 13.21
CA ILE A 45 7.35 13.09 14.49
C ILE A 45 8.66 12.97 15.26
N ASN A 46 8.73 13.62 16.42
CA ASN A 46 9.94 13.54 17.25
C ASN A 46 10.07 12.14 17.88
N ALA A 47 11.30 11.81 18.26
CA ALA A 47 11.64 10.62 19.01
C ALA A 47 10.75 10.45 20.26
N GLY A 48 10.05 9.32 20.36
CA GLY A 48 9.14 9.00 21.47
C GLY A 48 7.76 9.70 21.42
N GLU A 49 7.54 10.61 20.47
CA GLU A 49 6.21 11.19 20.24
C GLU A 49 5.29 10.24 19.46
N CYS A 50 4.01 10.57 19.49
CA CYS A 50 2.95 9.86 18.82
C CYS A 50 2.05 10.86 18.10
N ARG A 51 1.47 10.46 16.96
CA ARG A 51 0.40 11.20 16.28
C ARG A 51 -0.74 10.26 15.97
N SER A 52 -1.95 10.61 16.40
CA SER A 52 -3.13 9.82 16.07
C SER A 52 -3.74 10.33 14.78
N ILE A 53 -4.21 9.40 13.95
CA ILE A 53 -5.00 9.69 12.76
C ILE A 53 -6.41 9.15 12.97
N SER A 54 -7.38 9.97 12.55
CA SER A 54 -8.80 9.71 12.79
C SER A 54 -9.36 8.67 11.81
N SER A 55 -10.68 8.46 11.86
CA SER A 55 -11.46 7.35 11.26
C SER A 55 -11.57 7.35 9.73
N TYR A 56 -10.53 7.75 9.00
CA TYR A 56 -10.48 7.73 7.55
C TYR A 56 -9.48 6.71 7.02
N ALA A 57 -9.54 6.47 5.72
CA ALA A 57 -8.52 5.73 5.02
C ALA A 57 -7.34 6.65 4.69
N TYR A 58 -6.11 6.14 4.88
CA TYR A 58 -4.88 6.90 4.65
C TYR A 58 -3.84 6.01 3.97
N ALA A 59 -3.03 6.61 3.10
CA ALA A 59 -1.74 6.04 2.75
C ALA A 59 -0.66 6.75 3.56
N VAL A 60 0.20 6.00 4.24
CA VAL A 60 1.31 6.56 5.03
C VAL A 60 2.65 5.97 4.57
N ALA A 61 3.61 6.85 4.26
CA ALA A 61 4.98 6.49 3.92
C ALA A 61 6.00 7.39 4.62
N SER A 62 7.27 6.98 4.64
CA SER A 62 8.37 7.72 5.26
C SER A 62 9.68 7.26 4.66
N GLU A 63 10.69 8.13 4.70
CA GLU A 63 12.08 7.76 4.39
C GLU A 63 12.75 6.96 5.53
N SER A 64 12.15 6.94 6.73
CA SER A 64 12.62 6.18 7.90
C SER A 64 11.56 5.19 8.36
N ASP A 65 11.97 4.18 9.13
CA ASP A 65 11.01 3.22 9.66
C ASP A 65 10.07 3.88 10.69
N PHE A 66 8.78 3.62 10.56
CA PHE A 66 7.77 3.99 11.56
C PHE A 66 6.79 2.84 11.77
N ASP A 67 6.25 2.79 12.98
CA ASP A 67 5.22 1.85 13.36
C ASP A 67 3.87 2.55 13.44
N VAL A 68 2.83 1.83 13.04
CA VAL A 68 1.43 2.23 13.22
C VAL A 68 0.72 1.19 14.05
N ASP A 69 0.33 1.63 15.23
CA ASP A 69 -0.46 0.88 16.19
C ASP A 69 -1.94 1.10 15.90
N LEU A 70 -2.71 0.02 15.74
CA LEU A 70 -4.16 0.04 15.54
C LEU A 70 -4.87 -0.32 16.84
N TYR A 71 -5.86 0.47 17.24
CA TYR A 71 -6.63 0.31 18.48
C TYR A 71 -8.13 0.19 18.17
N HIS A 72 -8.83 -0.72 18.85
CA HIS A 72 -10.28 -0.73 18.79
C HIS A 72 -10.85 0.48 19.53
N PHE A 73 -11.95 1.06 19.06
CA PHE A 73 -12.57 2.20 19.73
C PHE A 73 -12.96 1.93 21.20
N ASN A 74 -13.28 0.67 21.53
CA ASN A 74 -13.68 0.24 22.86
C ASN A 74 -12.52 -0.19 23.77
N ASP A 75 -11.30 -0.34 23.24
CA ASP A 75 -10.10 -0.70 23.99
C ASP A 75 -8.87 0.02 23.44
N LEU A 76 -8.55 1.15 24.07
CA LEU A 76 -7.37 1.97 23.77
C LEU A 76 -6.16 1.61 24.65
N SER A 77 -6.28 0.58 25.50
CA SER A 77 -5.22 0.23 26.45
C SER A 77 -4.02 -0.44 25.78
N LYS A 78 -4.24 -1.09 24.64
CA LYS A 78 -3.22 -1.79 23.86
C LYS A 78 -3.62 -1.83 22.38
N PRO A 79 -2.63 -1.81 21.46
CA PRO A 79 -2.94 -2.05 20.06
C PRO A 79 -3.33 -3.51 19.84
N PHE A 80 -4.30 -3.74 18.94
CA PHE A 80 -4.63 -5.09 18.47
C PHE A 80 -3.72 -5.53 17.31
N LYS A 81 -3.10 -4.57 16.61
CA LYS A 81 -2.18 -4.80 15.50
C LYS A 81 -1.17 -3.66 15.44
N THR A 82 0.08 -3.97 15.11
CA THR A 82 1.12 -2.98 14.78
C THR A 82 1.69 -3.33 13.41
N VAL A 83 1.85 -2.34 12.54
CA VAL A 83 2.40 -2.49 11.19
C VAL A 83 3.50 -1.47 10.94
N THR A 84 4.50 -1.85 10.13
CA THR A 84 5.63 -1.00 9.77
C THR A 84 5.55 -0.60 8.29
N ASN A 85 5.94 0.64 8.00
CA ASN A 85 5.82 1.33 6.71
C ASN A 85 6.42 0.61 5.49
N PRO A 86 6.02 1.03 4.26
CA PRO A 86 4.85 1.86 3.93
C PRO A 86 3.54 1.09 4.08
N ILE A 87 2.45 1.79 4.43
CA ILE A 87 1.15 1.16 4.69
C ILE A 87 -0.04 1.92 4.10
N PHE A 88 -1.13 1.19 3.92
CA PHE A 88 -2.46 1.67 3.59
C PHE A 88 -3.40 1.29 4.70
N ILE A 89 -4.02 2.28 5.30
CA ILE A 89 -5.04 2.12 6.32
C ILE A 89 -6.38 2.20 5.59
N ASN A 90 -7.13 1.10 5.59
CA ASN A 90 -8.51 1.09 5.16
C ASN A 90 -9.39 1.10 6.41
N ASN A 91 -10.06 2.23 6.65
CA ASN A 91 -10.95 2.37 7.79
C ASN A 91 -12.32 2.82 7.28
N PRO A 92 -13.21 1.87 6.96
CA PRO A 92 -14.53 2.19 6.44
C PRO A 92 -15.43 2.72 7.57
N GLY A 93 -15.21 3.98 7.96
CA GLY A 93 -15.95 4.66 9.03
C GLY A 93 -17.46 4.80 8.80
N ALA A 94 -17.94 4.46 7.60
CA ALA A 94 -19.35 4.45 7.22
C ALA A 94 -20.00 3.06 7.30
N THR A 95 -19.28 2.03 7.74
CA THR A 95 -19.90 0.71 7.91
C THR A 95 -20.81 0.72 9.14
N HIS A 96 -21.98 0.11 9.04
CA HIS A 96 -22.93 -0.06 10.16
C HIS A 96 -22.36 -0.86 11.34
N ASP A 97 -21.14 -1.38 11.19
CA ASP A 97 -20.40 -2.09 12.22
C ASP A 97 -19.47 -1.13 12.96
N ALA A 98 -19.98 -0.51 14.01
CA ALA A 98 -19.20 0.38 14.88
C ALA A 98 -17.99 -0.32 15.51
N ASP A 99 -17.98 -1.66 15.56
CA ASP A 99 -16.89 -2.46 16.11
C ASP A 99 -15.79 -2.74 15.07
N ALA A 100 -16.06 -2.53 13.77
CA ALA A 100 -15.09 -2.74 12.70
C ALA A 100 -14.07 -1.58 12.60
N GLY A 101 -14.47 -0.37 12.93
CA GLY A 101 -13.57 0.78 12.85
C GLY A 101 -12.51 0.77 13.96
N PHE A 102 -11.40 1.44 13.69
CA PHE A 102 -10.27 1.53 14.62
C PHE A 102 -9.65 2.93 14.61
N LEU A 103 -8.82 3.21 15.60
CA LEU A 103 -7.91 4.35 15.61
C LEU A 103 -6.51 3.89 15.26
N ALA A 104 -5.73 4.76 14.63
CA ALA A 104 -4.33 4.49 14.34
C ALA A 104 -3.43 5.54 14.99
N ALA A 105 -2.32 5.08 15.53
CA ALA A 105 -1.28 5.91 16.15
C ALA A 105 0.06 5.66 15.45
N ILE A 106 0.64 6.72 14.91
CA ILE A 106 1.92 6.71 14.21
C ILE A 106 3.03 7.07 15.20
N ARG A 107 4.10 6.28 15.22
CA ARG A 107 5.29 6.50 16.05
C ARG A 107 6.54 6.19 15.24
N CYS A 108 7.63 6.91 15.49
CA CYS A 108 8.92 6.53 14.91
C CYS A 108 9.37 5.18 15.48
N HIS A 109 9.91 4.33 14.62
CA HIS A 109 10.42 3.02 15.02
C HIS A 109 11.67 3.18 15.91
N ASP A 110 12.55 4.10 15.51
CA ASP A 110 13.71 4.51 16.31
C ASP A 110 13.26 5.53 17.39
N LYS A 111 13.35 5.11 18.65
CA LYS A 111 12.92 5.92 19.80
C LYS A 111 13.86 7.08 20.12
N GLU A 112 15.00 7.17 19.44
CA GLU A 112 16.00 8.22 19.64
C GLU A 112 16.08 9.19 18.46
N LYS A 113 15.39 8.90 17.36
CA LYS A 113 15.42 9.72 16.13
C LYS A 113 14.04 10.22 15.75
N GLU A 114 14.02 11.44 15.23
CA GLU A 114 12.88 11.98 14.52
C GLU A 114 12.65 11.21 13.21
N CYS A 115 11.40 10.99 12.85
CA CYS A 115 11.01 10.44 11.57
C CYS A 115 10.04 11.40 10.87
N LYS A 116 10.16 11.49 9.55
CA LYS A 116 9.32 12.33 8.71
C LYS A 116 8.34 11.46 7.94
N VAL A 117 7.04 11.66 8.13
CA VAL A 117 5.98 10.84 7.52
C VAL A 117 5.18 11.65 6.52
N GLN A 118 4.77 11.01 5.43
CA GLN A 118 3.92 11.55 4.38
C GLN A 118 2.57 10.87 4.51
N LEU A 119 1.54 11.65 4.78
CA LEU A 119 0.16 11.21 4.93
C LEU A 119 -0.64 11.65 3.71
N ILE A 120 -1.37 10.71 3.12
CA ILE A 120 -2.24 10.97 1.98
C ILE A 120 -3.64 10.47 2.30
N LEU A 121 -4.56 11.41 2.47
CA LEU A 121 -5.95 11.12 2.78
C LEU A 121 -6.60 10.41 1.58
N GLN A 122 -7.26 9.29 1.87
CA GLN A 122 -8.10 8.59 0.92
C GLN A 122 -9.55 8.98 1.22
N TYR A 123 -10.19 9.72 0.31
CA TYR A 123 -11.57 10.17 0.50
C TYR A 123 -12.57 9.01 0.55
N PHE A 124 -12.23 7.87 -0.06
CA PHE A 124 -13.08 6.70 -0.09
C PHE A 124 -12.32 5.47 0.41
N PRO A 125 -12.82 4.79 1.46
CA PRO A 125 -12.32 3.47 1.82
C PRO A 125 -12.82 2.42 0.81
N SER A 126 -12.22 1.23 0.85
CA SER A 126 -12.74 0.04 0.18
C SER A 126 -13.74 -0.65 1.11
N TRP A 127 -15.01 -0.79 0.71
CA TRP A 127 -16.06 -1.34 1.57
C TRP A 127 -17.22 -1.94 0.77
N VAL A 128 -17.93 -2.86 1.43
CA VAL A 128 -19.18 -3.45 0.95
C VAL A 128 -20.25 -3.27 2.02
N SER A 129 -21.49 -2.95 1.64
CA SER A 129 -22.64 -2.89 2.54
C SER A 129 -23.93 -3.14 1.78
N GLU A 130 -25.00 -3.40 2.53
CA GLU A 130 -26.36 -3.45 2.02
C GLU A 130 -27.14 -2.25 2.59
N ILE A 131 -27.64 -1.37 1.72
CA ILE A 131 -28.47 -0.21 2.10
C ILE A 131 -29.80 -0.33 1.34
N ASP A 132 -30.92 -0.39 2.07
CA ASP A 132 -32.27 -0.51 1.50
C ASP A 132 -32.43 -1.68 0.50
N GLY A 133 -31.79 -2.82 0.80
CA GLY A 133 -31.80 -4.01 -0.06
C GLY A 133 -30.90 -3.91 -1.30
N GLN A 134 -30.13 -2.83 -1.44
CA GLN A 134 -29.13 -2.66 -2.48
C GLN A 134 -27.73 -2.95 -1.93
N ASN A 135 -27.03 -3.89 -2.56
CA ASN A 135 -25.62 -4.13 -2.27
C ASN A 135 -24.77 -3.03 -2.90
N ILE A 136 -24.12 -2.23 -2.08
CA ILE A 136 -23.13 -1.24 -2.49
C ILE A 136 -21.76 -1.89 -2.37
N ASN A 137 -21.00 -1.86 -3.45
CA ASN A 137 -19.66 -2.44 -3.53
C ASN A 137 -18.67 -1.37 -4.01
N ASN A 138 -17.95 -0.75 -3.08
CA ASN A 138 -16.89 0.20 -3.41
C ASN A 138 -15.54 -0.47 -3.29
N GLU A 139 -14.86 -0.62 -4.41
CA GLU A 139 -13.50 -1.16 -4.46
C GLU A 139 -12.52 -0.02 -4.75
N LEU A 140 -11.50 0.11 -3.90
CA LEU A 140 -10.45 1.11 -4.09
C LEU A 140 -9.22 0.47 -4.72
N TYR A 141 -8.84 0.95 -5.90
CA TYR A 141 -7.55 0.74 -6.52
C TYR A 141 -6.63 1.90 -6.17
N ILE A 142 -5.41 1.60 -5.71
CA ILE A 142 -4.44 2.60 -5.30
C ILE A 142 -3.17 2.45 -6.13
N THR A 143 -2.55 3.57 -6.52
CA THR A 143 -1.36 3.53 -7.39
C THR A 143 -0.41 4.71 -7.16
N SER A 144 0.88 4.40 -7.22
CA SER A 144 1.96 5.39 -7.40
C SER A 144 2.57 5.37 -8.81
N LEU A 145 2.15 4.42 -9.67
CA LEU A 145 2.65 4.28 -11.03
C LEU A 145 2.31 5.52 -11.88
N LYS A 146 3.18 5.80 -12.87
CA LYS A 146 2.99 6.87 -13.86
C LYS A 146 1.98 6.51 -14.94
N SER A 147 1.76 5.23 -15.19
CA SER A 147 0.72 4.77 -16.10
C SER A 147 0.25 3.38 -15.73
N GLY A 148 -0.93 3.02 -16.20
CA GLY A 148 -1.51 1.71 -15.94
C GLY A 148 -2.85 1.50 -16.59
N LYS A 149 -3.37 0.29 -16.41
CA LYS A 149 -4.66 -0.16 -16.90
C LYS A 149 -5.32 -1.00 -15.82
N ILE A 150 -6.56 -0.66 -15.51
CA ILE A 150 -7.43 -1.35 -14.56
C ILE A 150 -8.54 -1.97 -15.39
N GLU A 151 -8.76 -3.27 -15.26
CA GLU A 151 -9.88 -3.96 -15.90
C GLU A 151 -10.73 -4.63 -14.82
N LYS A 152 -12.03 -4.38 -14.82
CA LYS A 152 -12.93 -4.97 -13.82
C LYS A 152 -14.31 -5.18 -14.39
N ASP A 153 -14.88 -6.36 -14.13
CA ASP A 153 -16.29 -6.62 -14.37
C ASP A 153 -17.13 -5.95 -13.28
N VAL A 154 -17.83 -4.88 -13.63
CA VAL A 154 -18.72 -4.13 -12.74
C VAL A 154 -20.13 -4.67 -12.93
N LYS A 155 -20.77 -5.13 -11.86
CA LYS A 155 -22.16 -5.61 -11.88
C LYS A 155 -23.13 -4.44 -11.69
N VAL A 156 -24.33 -4.59 -12.27
CA VAL A 156 -25.46 -3.64 -12.15
C VAL A 156 -25.78 -3.36 -10.69
N ASN A 157 -26.05 -2.09 -10.38
CA ASN A 157 -26.42 -1.52 -9.07
C ASN A 157 -25.25 -1.32 -8.08
N ASN A 158 -24.65 -0.13 -8.11
CA ASN A 158 -23.80 0.43 -7.04
C ASN A 158 -22.42 -0.21 -6.83
N ALA A 159 -21.81 -0.76 -7.88
CA ALA A 159 -20.38 -1.05 -7.87
C ALA A 159 -19.58 0.17 -8.35
N GLY A 160 -18.86 0.83 -7.43
CA GLY A 160 -17.98 1.96 -7.71
C GLY A 160 -16.52 1.50 -7.70
N ILE A 161 -15.78 1.82 -8.77
CA ILE A 161 -14.32 1.66 -8.79
C ILE A 161 -13.71 3.00 -8.44
N GLY A 162 -13.17 3.12 -7.23
CA GLY A 162 -12.34 4.25 -6.84
C GLY A 162 -10.91 4.02 -7.32
N THR A 163 -10.31 4.97 -8.03
CA THR A 163 -8.87 4.97 -8.34
C THR A 163 -8.23 6.12 -7.58
N SER A 164 -7.37 5.81 -6.62
CA SER A 164 -6.61 6.79 -5.87
C SER A 164 -5.17 6.90 -6.36
N PHE A 165 -4.83 8.11 -6.81
CA PHE A 165 -3.49 8.47 -7.22
C PHE A 165 -2.77 9.12 -6.06
N LEU A 166 -1.64 8.54 -5.64
CA LEU A 166 -0.92 9.04 -4.45
C LEU A 166 0.07 10.16 -4.76
N SER A 167 0.62 10.18 -5.98
CA SER A 167 1.58 11.21 -6.37
C SER A 167 0.87 12.53 -6.69
N ARG A 168 1.64 13.62 -6.69
CA ARG A 168 1.20 14.94 -7.17
C ARG A 168 1.29 15.11 -8.70
N ASN A 169 1.36 14.00 -9.45
CA ASN A 169 1.34 14.03 -10.90
C ASN A 169 -0.03 14.50 -11.42
N THR A 170 -0.03 15.09 -12.60
CA THR A 170 -1.25 15.22 -13.41
C THR A 170 -1.40 13.98 -14.27
N TYR A 171 -2.57 13.34 -14.19
CA TYR A 171 -2.92 12.12 -14.89
C TYR A 171 -4.03 12.41 -15.89
N LYS A 172 -3.86 11.92 -17.11
CA LYS A 172 -4.96 11.72 -18.04
C LYS A 172 -5.59 10.37 -17.76
N VAL A 173 -6.86 10.36 -17.36
CA VAL A 173 -7.62 9.16 -17.03
C VAL A 173 -8.71 8.96 -18.08
N VAL A 174 -8.80 7.77 -18.64
CA VAL A 174 -9.79 7.41 -19.66
C VAL A 174 -10.55 6.16 -19.23
N GLY A 175 -11.87 6.25 -19.20
CA GLY A 175 -12.79 5.15 -18.95
C GLY A 175 -13.38 4.60 -20.25
N GLU A 176 -13.43 3.28 -20.36
CA GLU A 176 -14.06 2.55 -21.45
C GLU A 176 -15.04 1.49 -20.93
N PRO A 177 -16.19 1.27 -21.60
CA PRO A 177 -16.66 1.96 -22.81
C PRO A 177 -17.07 3.41 -22.55
N LYS A 178 -16.74 4.31 -23.49
CA LYS A 178 -16.87 5.77 -23.31
C LYS A 178 -18.31 6.24 -23.07
N ASP A 179 -19.27 5.54 -23.65
CA ASP A 179 -20.71 5.82 -23.51
C ASP A 179 -21.31 5.28 -22.20
N LYS A 180 -20.55 4.47 -21.45
CA LYS A 180 -21.06 3.74 -20.28
C LYS A 180 -20.31 4.00 -18.97
N VAL A 181 -19.14 4.63 -19.04
CA VAL A 181 -18.27 4.90 -17.88
C VAL A 181 -18.20 6.40 -17.63
N LYS A 182 -18.84 6.86 -16.56
CA LYS A 182 -18.69 8.24 -16.07
C LYS A 182 -17.55 8.30 -15.07
N ILE A 183 -16.75 9.36 -15.11
CA ILE A 183 -15.67 9.59 -14.15
C ILE A 183 -16.08 10.73 -13.22
N ILE A 184 -16.04 10.50 -11.91
CA ILE A 184 -16.29 11.52 -10.88
C ILE A 184 -14.96 11.83 -10.19
N ILE A 185 -14.56 13.10 -10.12
CA ILE A 185 -13.35 13.55 -9.42
C ILE A 185 -13.73 13.99 -8.00
N ILE A 186 -12.99 13.53 -7.00
CA ILE A 186 -13.19 13.89 -5.59
C ILE A 186 -11.97 14.67 -5.08
N PRO A 187 -12.17 15.74 -4.27
CA PRO A 187 -13.40 16.10 -3.56
C PRO A 187 -14.38 17.03 -4.30
N ASP A 188 -14.04 17.51 -5.50
CA ASP A 188 -14.84 18.55 -6.18
C ASP A 188 -16.17 18.05 -6.76
N TYR A 189 -16.38 16.73 -6.80
CA TYR A 189 -17.52 16.04 -7.43
C TYR A 189 -17.74 16.43 -8.90
N GLU A 190 -16.66 16.82 -9.60
CA GLU A 190 -16.72 17.11 -11.02
C GLU A 190 -16.95 15.83 -11.81
N THR A 191 -17.92 15.85 -12.71
CA THR A 191 -18.25 14.70 -13.56
C THR A 191 -17.73 14.91 -14.97
N ALA A 192 -16.93 13.96 -15.45
CA ALA A 192 -16.49 13.89 -16.83
C ALA A 192 -17.15 12.71 -17.55
N ALA A 193 -17.42 12.87 -18.84
CA ALA A 193 -18.15 11.88 -19.63
C ALA A 193 -17.42 10.53 -19.69
N ASN A 194 -16.10 10.54 -19.91
CA ASN A 194 -15.27 9.32 -20.02
C ASN A 194 -13.75 9.60 -20.00
N GLU A 195 -13.34 10.86 -20.00
CA GLU A 195 -11.93 11.26 -20.09
C GLU A 195 -11.75 12.52 -19.25
N VAL A 196 -10.70 12.56 -18.44
CA VAL A 196 -10.43 13.68 -17.55
C VAL A 196 -8.94 13.82 -17.29
N GLU A 197 -8.48 15.06 -17.08
CA GLU A 197 -7.17 15.31 -16.50
C GLU A 197 -7.34 15.66 -15.02
N VAL A 198 -6.64 14.93 -14.15
CA VAL A 198 -6.72 15.11 -12.70
C VAL A 198 -5.32 15.24 -12.12
N THR A 199 -5.10 16.20 -11.23
CA THR A 199 -3.82 16.32 -10.49
C THR A 199 -3.97 15.69 -9.12
N GLY A 200 -3.11 14.74 -8.79
CA GLY A 200 -3.16 14.04 -7.51
C GLY A 200 -2.64 14.86 -6.31
N PRO A 201 -2.85 14.37 -5.07
CA PRO A 201 -3.61 13.17 -4.78
C PRO A 201 -5.11 13.37 -4.96
N ALA A 202 -5.73 12.47 -5.71
CA ALA A 202 -7.13 12.57 -6.10
C ALA A 202 -7.73 11.17 -6.24
N THR A 203 -9.04 11.08 -6.08
CA THR A 203 -9.79 9.85 -6.33
C THR A 203 -10.73 10.05 -7.50
N THR A 204 -10.67 9.15 -8.48
CA THR A 204 -11.67 9.07 -9.54
C THR A 204 -12.61 7.89 -9.29
N VAL A 205 -13.92 8.07 -9.47
CA VAL A 205 -14.89 6.98 -9.34
C VAL A 205 -15.51 6.69 -10.71
N GLY A 206 -15.43 5.43 -11.13
CA GLY A 206 -16.07 4.90 -12.33
C GLY A 206 -17.19 3.91 -12.00
N GLY A 207 -18.30 3.96 -12.75
CA GLY A 207 -19.43 3.03 -12.59
C GLY A 207 -20.34 2.98 -13.82
N SER A 208 -21.26 2.02 -13.84
CA SER A 208 -22.25 1.84 -14.91
C SER A 208 -23.57 1.29 -14.39
N GLU A 209 -24.66 1.56 -15.10
CA GLU A 209 -26.00 1.02 -14.82
C GLU A 209 -26.20 -0.39 -15.38
N GLU A 210 -25.32 -0.84 -16.29
CA GLU A 210 -25.34 -2.17 -16.89
C GLU A 210 -24.15 -3.01 -16.40
N GLN A 211 -24.27 -4.34 -16.47
CA GLN A 211 -23.12 -5.20 -16.20
C GLN A 211 -22.15 -5.03 -17.36
N ILE A 212 -21.01 -4.41 -17.09
CA ILE A 212 -20.01 -4.12 -18.11
C ILE A 212 -18.62 -4.42 -17.59
N LYS A 213 -17.74 -4.80 -18.50
CA LYS A 213 -16.30 -4.80 -18.24
C LYS A 213 -15.82 -3.35 -18.38
N VAL A 214 -15.52 -2.71 -17.25
CA VAL A 214 -14.94 -1.37 -17.22
C VAL A 214 -13.43 -1.49 -17.40
N THR A 215 -12.88 -0.63 -18.25
CA THR A 215 -11.44 -0.44 -18.39
C THR A 215 -11.11 1.00 -18.06
N ILE A 216 -10.21 1.23 -17.09
CA ILE A 216 -9.68 2.57 -16.77
C ILE A 216 -8.20 2.56 -17.13
N THR A 217 -7.79 3.41 -18.07
CA THR A 217 -6.38 3.68 -18.34
C THR A 217 -6.00 5.02 -17.74
N TYR A 218 -4.76 5.12 -17.29
CA TYR A 218 -4.21 6.37 -16.80
C TYR A 218 -2.76 6.53 -17.25
N GLU A 219 -2.37 7.78 -17.50
CA GLU A 219 -1.01 8.15 -17.88
C GLU A 219 -0.68 9.54 -17.34
N THR A 220 0.50 9.68 -16.73
CA THR A 220 1.02 10.95 -16.24
C THR A 220 1.33 11.87 -17.43
N THR A 221 0.66 13.03 -17.48
CA THR A 221 0.93 14.10 -18.45
C THR A 221 1.90 15.15 -17.89
N LYS A 222 1.99 15.26 -16.56
CA LYS A 222 2.91 16.17 -15.86
C LYS A 222 3.42 15.53 -14.57
N GLU A 223 4.73 15.48 -14.40
CA GLU A 223 5.33 14.99 -13.16
C GLU A 223 5.15 16.00 -12.01
N GLY A 224 4.76 15.48 -10.85
CA GLY A 224 4.70 16.21 -9.59
C GLY A 224 5.89 15.89 -8.70
N ASP A 225 5.72 16.18 -7.41
CA ASP A 225 6.79 15.99 -6.43
C ASP A 225 7.04 14.52 -6.11
N LYS A 226 8.28 14.23 -5.65
CA LYS A 226 8.73 12.90 -5.26
C LYS A 226 7.84 12.32 -4.16
N LEU A 227 7.32 11.12 -4.41
CA LEU A 227 6.57 10.32 -3.45
C LEU A 227 7.53 9.45 -2.62
N TRP A 228 7.23 9.21 -1.34
CA TRP A 228 8.04 8.30 -0.50
C TRP A 228 7.59 6.84 -0.59
N PHE A 229 6.51 6.56 -1.30
CA PHE A 229 6.14 5.21 -1.64
C PHE A 229 7.02 4.67 -2.78
N PRO A 230 7.29 3.35 -2.81
CA PRO A 230 7.81 2.71 -4.01
C PRO A 230 6.81 2.83 -5.16
N GLU A 231 7.22 2.42 -6.36
CA GLU A 231 6.28 2.17 -7.46
C GLU A 231 5.45 0.91 -7.18
N PHE A 232 4.13 1.06 -7.10
CA PHE A 232 3.19 -0.05 -6.88
C PHE A 232 1.80 0.32 -7.39
N ALA A 233 0.95 -0.69 -7.60
CA ALA A 233 -0.47 -0.49 -7.76
C ALA A 233 -1.26 -1.76 -7.40
N GLY A 234 -2.38 -1.62 -6.70
CA GLY A 234 -3.18 -2.77 -6.32
C GLY A 234 -4.52 -2.40 -5.69
N TRP A 235 -5.34 -3.43 -5.51
CA TRP A 235 -6.65 -3.31 -4.87
C TRP A 235 -6.52 -3.36 -3.35
N ILE A 236 -7.20 -2.44 -2.67
CA ILE A 236 -7.34 -2.45 -1.21
C ILE A 236 -8.43 -3.45 -0.80
N PRO A 237 -8.14 -4.44 0.05
CA PRO A 237 -9.17 -5.36 0.54
C PRO A 237 -10.29 -4.65 1.30
N GLN A 238 -11.53 -5.12 1.11
CA GLN A 238 -12.76 -4.53 1.69
C GLN A 238 -12.99 -4.94 3.15
N ARG A 239 -11.99 -4.68 4.00
CA ARG A 239 -12.10 -4.85 5.45
C ARG A 239 -11.33 -3.74 6.14
N ALA A 240 -11.76 -3.44 7.36
CA ALA A 240 -11.07 -2.53 8.24
C ALA A 240 -9.72 -3.15 8.66
N ASP A 241 -8.61 -2.63 8.13
CA ASP A 241 -7.26 -3.10 8.46
C ASP A 241 -6.19 -2.10 7.98
N ALA A 242 -4.94 -2.36 8.36
CA ALA A 242 -3.76 -1.80 7.69
C ALA A 242 -3.07 -2.86 6.83
N PHE A 243 -2.71 -2.45 5.62
CA PHE A 243 -2.11 -3.27 4.57
C PHE A 243 -0.75 -2.71 4.19
N ARG A 244 0.25 -3.58 4.03
CA ARG A 244 1.52 -3.23 3.41
C ARG A 244 1.39 -3.26 1.89
N VAL A 245 2.38 -2.73 1.17
CA VAL A 245 2.37 -2.76 -0.30
C VAL A 245 2.27 -4.19 -0.84
N GLU A 246 2.93 -5.15 -0.20
CA GLU A 246 2.89 -6.56 -0.56
C GLU A 246 1.54 -7.26 -0.30
N ASP A 247 0.68 -6.69 0.55
CA ASP A 247 -0.65 -7.22 0.83
C ASP A 247 -1.66 -6.84 -0.25
N LEU A 248 -1.32 -5.89 -1.12
CA LEU A 248 -2.19 -5.43 -2.19
C LEU A 248 -2.11 -6.39 -3.38
N THR A 249 -3.26 -6.84 -3.88
CA THR A 249 -3.30 -7.70 -5.06
C THR A 249 -2.92 -6.88 -6.29
N ASN A 250 -1.69 -7.07 -6.77
CA ASN A 250 -1.17 -6.43 -7.98
C ASN A 250 -1.84 -7.03 -9.23
N GLU A 251 -2.71 -6.29 -9.91
CA GLU A 251 -3.09 -6.61 -11.30
C GLU A 251 -2.15 -5.93 -12.32
N ALA A 252 -1.28 -5.00 -11.87
CA ALA A 252 -0.38 -4.25 -12.73
C ALA A 252 1.10 -4.62 -12.52
N SER A 253 1.48 -5.80 -13.01
CA SER A 253 2.84 -6.02 -13.51
C SER A 253 2.80 -6.79 -14.82
N SER A 254 2.07 -6.26 -15.82
CA SER A 254 2.05 -6.83 -17.18
C SER A 254 2.72 -5.94 -18.23
N ASN A 255 3.41 -4.87 -17.84
CA ASN A 255 4.29 -4.11 -18.74
C ASN A 255 5.76 -4.31 -18.35
N THR A 256 6.29 -5.49 -18.66
CA THR A 256 7.69 -5.65 -19.02
C THR A 256 7.73 -6.22 -20.45
N PRO A 257 8.34 -5.55 -21.44
CA PRO A 257 8.75 -6.25 -22.64
C PRO A 257 9.97 -7.12 -22.28
N THR A 258 9.91 -8.41 -22.63
CA THR A 258 10.98 -9.45 -22.67
C THR A 258 10.85 -10.54 -21.60
N PRO A 259 10.74 -11.83 -22.00
CA PRO A 259 10.59 -12.95 -21.08
C PRO A 259 11.92 -13.18 -20.37
N THR A 260 11.97 -12.91 -19.06
CA THR A 260 13.00 -13.47 -18.20
C THR A 260 12.29 -14.39 -17.21
N ALA A 261 12.70 -15.65 -17.22
CA ALA A 261 12.06 -16.76 -16.53
C ALA A 261 11.56 -16.40 -15.11
N SER A 262 10.31 -16.76 -14.85
CA SER A 262 9.68 -16.73 -13.53
C SER A 262 10.55 -17.47 -12.51
N SER A 263 11.28 -16.71 -11.68
CA SER A 263 11.98 -17.29 -10.54
C SER A 263 10.99 -17.43 -9.39
N ASN A 264 10.39 -18.61 -9.28
CA ASN A 264 9.75 -19.08 -8.05
C ASN A 264 10.85 -19.14 -6.97
N LYS A 265 11.08 -18.02 -6.28
CA LYS A 265 12.04 -17.96 -5.19
C LYS A 265 11.49 -18.75 -4.02
N LEU A 266 12.02 -19.95 -3.85
CA LEU A 266 11.77 -20.82 -2.71
C LEU A 266 12.13 -20.05 -1.42
N SER A 267 11.26 -20.11 -0.42
CA SER A 267 11.51 -19.57 0.92
C SER A 267 12.89 -20.00 1.42
N GLY A 268 13.61 -19.11 2.12
CA GLY A 268 14.93 -19.43 2.68
C GLY A 268 14.94 -20.71 3.53
N GLY A 269 13.83 -21.04 4.18
CA GLY A 269 13.65 -22.30 4.90
C GLY A 269 13.59 -23.53 3.99
N ALA A 270 12.97 -23.42 2.81
CA ALA A 270 12.94 -24.49 1.81
C ALA A 270 14.33 -24.73 1.19
N ILE A 271 15.08 -23.65 0.94
CA ILE A 271 16.46 -23.74 0.43
C ILE A 271 17.36 -24.45 1.45
N ALA A 272 17.27 -24.09 2.73
CA ALA A 272 18.04 -24.75 3.79
C ALA A 272 17.71 -26.26 3.90
N GLY A 273 16.43 -26.62 3.79
CA GLY A 273 15.99 -28.02 3.81
C GLY A 273 16.55 -28.86 2.65
N ILE A 274 16.55 -28.31 1.44
CA ILE A 274 17.08 -29.02 0.24
C ILE A 274 18.58 -29.26 0.37
N VAL A 275 19.35 -28.27 0.87
CA VAL A 275 20.80 -28.40 1.04
C VAL A 275 21.16 -29.51 2.02
N ILE A 276 20.48 -29.59 3.17
CA ILE A 276 20.73 -30.63 4.18
C ILE A 276 20.42 -32.02 3.62
N ALA A 277 19.32 -32.18 2.88
CA ALA A 277 18.96 -33.45 2.26
C ALA A 277 20.03 -33.96 1.28
N CYS A 278 20.58 -33.06 0.44
CA CYS A 278 21.66 -33.41 -0.49
C CYS A 278 22.92 -33.89 0.24
N VAL A 279 23.32 -33.23 1.33
CA VAL A 279 24.52 -33.62 2.10
C VAL A 279 24.37 -35.01 2.70
N VAL A 280 23.21 -35.34 3.25
CA VAL A 280 22.93 -36.68 3.83
C VAL A 280 23.00 -37.78 2.76
N VAL A 281 22.41 -37.53 1.58
CA VAL A 281 22.42 -38.49 0.47
C VAL A 281 23.85 -38.74 -0.02
N VAL A 282 24.64 -37.69 -0.21
CA VAL A 282 26.04 -37.82 -0.64
C VAL A 282 26.86 -38.57 0.42
N GLY A 283 26.67 -38.26 1.71
CA GLY A 283 27.34 -38.98 2.80
C GLY A 283 27.02 -40.48 2.82
N ALA A 284 25.76 -40.85 2.61
CA ALA A 284 25.36 -42.26 2.54
C ALA A 284 25.97 -42.99 1.33
N ILE A 285 25.97 -42.37 0.15
CA ILE A 285 26.57 -42.95 -1.06
C ILE A 285 28.06 -43.17 -0.86
N VAL A 286 28.79 -42.18 -0.35
CA VAL A 286 30.22 -42.30 -0.07
C VAL A 286 30.49 -43.40 0.95
N GLY A 287 29.69 -43.48 2.03
CA GLY A 287 29.80 -44.55 3.03
C GLY A 287 29.62 -45.95 2.43
N VAL A 288 28.61 -46.13 1.57
CA VAL A 288 28.36 -47.41 0.88
C VAL A 288 29.50 -47.74 -0.09
N LEU A 289 30.03 -46.77 -0.82
CA LEU A 289 31.15 -46.98 -1.74
C LEU A 289 32.42 -47.37 -0.99
N VAL A 290 32.77 -46.66 0.09
CA VAL A 290 33.93 -47.01 0.93
C VAL A 290 33.77 -48.40 1.51
N TRP A 291 32.59 -48.73 2.05
CA TRP A 291 32.32 -50.08 2.54
C TRP A 291 32.45 -51.14 1.44
N PHE A 292 31.91 -50.88 0.24
CA PHE A 292 32.00 -51.82 -0.87
C PHE A 292 33.45 -52.04 -1.31
N PHE A 293 34.25 -50.99 -1.48
CA PHE A 293 35.65 -51.15 -1.93
C PHE A 293 36.57 -51.73 -0.86
N VAL A 294 36.39 -51.37 0.41
CA VAL A 294 37.24 -51.85 1.52
C VAL A 294 36.84 -53.26 1.96
N CYS A 295 35.55 -53.56 2.09
CA CYS A 295 35.10 -54.85 2.61
C CYS A 295 34.92 -55.93 1.53
N LYS A 296 34.63 -55.59 0.27
CA LYS A 296 34.60 -56.58 -0.82
C LYS A 296 35.94 -56.77 -1.54
N GLY A 297 36.88 -55.83 -1.45
CA GLY A 297 38.22 -55.96 -2.02
C GLY A 297 39.13 -56.97 -1.31
N ALA A 298 38.77 -57.39 -0.08
CA ALA A 298 39.58 -58.30 0.73
C ALA A 298 39.31 -59.80 0.47
N SER A 299 38.47 -60.16 -0.51
CA SER A 299 38.15 -61.56 -0.83
C SER A 299 38.48 -61.92 -2.28
N ALA A 300 39.74 -61.72 -2.69
CA ALA A 300 40.29 -62.33 -3.90
C ALA A 300 41.83 -62.41 -3.83
N VAL A 301 42.36 -63.10 -2.82
CA VAL A 301 43.69 -63.72 -2.93
C VAL A 301 43.44 -65.22 -2.80
N ALA A 302 43.34 -65.89 -3.95
CA ALA A 302 43.36 -67.35 -3.98
C ALA A 302 44.77 -67.81 -3.55
N PRO A 303 44.90 -68.79 -2.65
CA PRO A 303 46.19 -69.42 -2.37
C PRO A 303 46.58 -70.27 -3.58
N GLU A 304 47.74 -69.99 -4.17
CA GLU A 304 48.34 -70.85 -5.20
C GLU A 304 49.01 -72.06 -4.52
N PRO A 305 48.84 -73.29 -5.04
CA PRO A 305 49.42 -74.52 -4.50
C PRO A 305 50.93 -74.68 -4.72
#